data_AF-A0AAV2PS99-F1
#
_entry.id   AF-A0AAV2PS99-F1
#
_cell.length_a   1.000
_cell.length_b   1.000
_cell.length_c   1.000
_cell.angle_alpha   90.00
_cell.angle_beta   90.00
_cell.angle_gamma   90.00
#
_symmetry.space_group_name_H-M   'P 1'
#
loop_
_entity.id
_entity.type
_entity.pdbx_description
1 polymer ?
#
loop_
_entity_poly.entity_id
_entity_poly.type
_entity_poly.pdbx_seq_one_letter_code
_entity_poly.pdbx_strand_id
1 'polypeptide(L)'
;QRGRDHGIPSYREWRTFFGLKDIKNFKELEKAIEKNIAKEFSGVYSDIDDVDIFPAGLAEPPIKGGLLGPTFSYILARQFFQIKHGDRFWYENKKQPKPFTQ
;
A
#
# COMPACT_ATOMS: atom_id res chain seq x y z
N GLN A 1 -11.69 8.08 -7.50
CA GLN A 1 -12.86 7.45 -8.14
C GLN A 1 -12.79 5.93 -8.18
N ARG A 2 -11.96 5.29 -9.04
CA ARG A 2 -11.95 3.82 -9.23
C ARG A 2 -11.83 2.97 -7.96
N GLY A 3 -11.06 3.43 -6.97
CA GLY A 3 -10.94 2.73 -5.69
C GLY A 3 -12.28 2.59 -4.97
N ARG A 4 -13.06 3.66 -4.92
CA ARG A 4 -14.39 3.67 -4.30
C ARG A 4 -15.39 2.83 -5.08
N ASP A 5 -15.34 2.90 -6.42
CA ASP A 5 -16.19 2.07 -7.30
C ASP A 5 -15.95 0.57 -7.07
N HIS A 6 -14.72 0.20 -6.69
CA HIS A 6 -14.32 -1.18 -6.39
C HIS A 6 -14.44 -1.54 -4.90
N GLY A 7 -14.97 -0.66 -4.05
CA GLY A 7 -15.09 -0.89 -2.61
C GLY A 7 -13.73 -1.10 -1.92
N ILE A 8 -12.67 -0.45 -2.42
CA ILE A 8 -11.34 -0.55 -1.80
C ILE A 8 -11.38 0.16 -0.43
N PRO A 9 -10.93 -0.52 0.64
CA PRO A 9 -10.85 0.06 1.98
C PRO A 9 -10.04 1.36 2.05
N SER A 10 -10.30 2.14 3.08
CA SER A 10 -9.60 3.41 3.31
C SER A 10 -8.11 3.20 3.60
N TYR A 11 -7.33 4.27 3.47
CA TYR A 11 -5.91 4.25 3.85
C TYR A 11 -5.69 3.77 5.28
N ARG A 12 -6.53 4.23 6.22
CA ARG A 12 -6.47 3.85 7.63
C ARG A 12 -6.69 2.35 7.81
N GLU A 13 -7.70 1.78 7.15
CA GLU A 13 -8.00 0.34 7.19
C GLU A 13 -6.84 -0.50 6.65
N TRP A 14 -6.21 -0.07 5.55
CA TRP A 14 -5.03 -0.76 5.04
C TRP A 14 -3.85 -0.74 6.00
N ARG A 15 -3.61 0.39 6.68
CA ARG A 15 -2.56 0.48 7.69
C ARG A 15 -2.80 -0.51 8.84
N THR A 16 -4.02 -0.53 9.38
CA THR A 16 -4.35 -1.42 10.50
C THR A 16 -4.30 -2.89 10.07
N PHE A 17 -4.78 -3.22 8.86
CA PHE A 17 -4.69 -4.57 8.30
C PHE A 17 -3.24 -5.10 8.23
N PHE A 18 -2.28 -4.23 7.96
CA PHE A 18 -0.84 -4.59 7.94
C PHE A 18 -0.14 -4.46 9.30
N GLY A 19 -0.87 -4.19 10.37
CA GLY A 19 -0.30 -4.00 11.70
C GLY A 19 0.50 -2.69 11.86
N LEU A 20 0.34 -1.75 10.91
CA LEU A 20 0.89 -0.41 11.07
C LEU A 20 0.07 0.37 12.09
N LYS A 21 0.68 1.42 12.65
CA LYS A 21 0.02 2.28 13.63
C LYS A 21 -1.24 2.92 13.03
N ASP A 22 -2.34 2.74 13.74
CA ASP A 22 -3.64 3.36 13.45
C ASP A 22 -3.54 4.89 13.50
N ILE A 23 -4.38 5.56 12.71
CA ILE A 23 -4.48 7.02 12.61
C ILE A 23 -5.93 7.45 12.81
N LYS A 24 -6.24 8.06 13.96
CA LYS A 24 -7.63 8.35 14.35
C LYS A 24 -8.14 9.72 13.91
N ASN A 25 -7.27 10.55 13.35
CA ASN A 25 -7.57 11.92 12.92
C ASN A 25 -6.41 12.46 12.06
N PHE A 26 -6.64 13.60 11.40
CA PHE A 26 -5.63 14.24 10.55
C PHE A 26 -4.35 14.66 11.30
N LYS A 27 -4.42 14.96 12.60
CA LYS A 27 -3.22 15.24 13.40
C LYS A 27 -2.33 14.00 13.56
N GLU A 28 -2.93 12.82 13.62
CA GLU A 28 -2.18 11.56 13.63
C GLU A 28 -1.66 11.17 12.25
N LEU A 29 -2.31 11.61 11.17
CA LEU A 29 -1.83 11.43 9.81
C LEU A 29 -0.44 12.06 9.59
N GLU A 30 -0.14 13.18 10.27
CA GLU A 30 1.21 13.81 10.28
C GLU A 30 2.33 12.88 10.79
N LYS A 31 1.99 11.78 11.48
CA LYS A 31 2.96 10.77 11.93
C LYS A 31 3.26 9.72 10.85
N ALA A 32 2.43 9.64 9.81
CA ALA A 32 2.53 8.65 8.75
C ALA A 32 3.02 9.26 7.43
N ILE A 33 2.68 10.53 7.16
CA ILE A 33 3.07 11.26 5.95
C ILE A 33 3.61 12.65 6.31
N GLU A 34 4.25 13.35 5.36
CA GLU A 34 4.79 14.70 5.61
C GLU A 34 3.70 15.67 6.10
N LYS A 35 4.04 16.47 7.12
CA LYS A 35 3.10 17.39 7.78
C LYS A 35 2.36 18.34 6.83
N ASN A 36 3.06 18.93 5.87
CA ASN A 36 2.45 19.85 4.92
C ASN A 36 1.43 19.12 4.05
N ILE A 37 1.77 17.93 3.57
CA ILE A 37 0.88 17.08 2.78
C ILE A 37 -0.32 16.65 3.63
N ALA A 38 -0.12 16.19 4.86
CA ALA A 38 -1.21 15.80 5.77
C ALA A 38 -2.23 16.94 6.02
N LYS A 39 -1.76 18.18 6.03
CA LYS A 39 -2.63 19.36 6.14
C LYS A 39 -3.46 19.58 4.87
N GLU A 40 -2.92 19.31 3.69
CA GLU A 40 -3.71 19.35 2.45
C GLU A 40 -4.82 18.28 2.47
N PHE A 41 -4.55 17.10 3.03
CA PHE A 41 -5.59 16.06 3.19
C PHE A 41 -6.77 16.54 4.04
N SER A 42 -6.54 17.30 5.12
CA SER A 42 -7.66 17.82 5.94
C SER A 42 -8.46 18.93 5.25
N GLY A 43 -7.95 19.52 4.17
CA GLY A 43 -8.70 20.43 3.30
C GLY A 43 -9.53 19.71 2.23
N VAL A 44 -9.17 18.48 1.86
CA VAL A 44 -9.82 17.68 0.82
C VAL A 44 -10.83 16.70 1.39
N TYR A 45 -10.56 16.12 2.55
CA TYR A 45 -11.38 15.08 3.18
C TYR A 45 -12.02 15.62 4.47
N SER A 46 -13.30 15.30 4.67
CA SER A 46 -14.03 15.69 5.89
C SER A 46 -13.77 14.73 7.06
N ASP A 47 -13.56 13.44 6.77
CA ASP A 47 -13.25 12.40 7.75
C ASP A 47 -11.92 11.69 7.42
N ILE A 48 -11.20 11.24 8.44
CA ILE A 48 -9.98 10.44 8.28
C ILE A 48 -10.29 9.06 7.65
N ASP A 49 -11.49 8.54 7.90
CA ASP A 49 -11.94 7.26 7.37
C ASP A 49 -12.28 7.33 5.87
N ASP A 50 -12.41 8.54 5.31
CA ASP A 50 -12.64 8.77 3.87
C ASP A 50 -11.33 8.89 3.05
N VAL A 51 -10.17 8.89 3.70
CA VAL A 51 -8.89 9.08 3.01
C VAL A 51 -8.59 7.90 2.09
N ASP A 52 -8.58 8.17 0.79
CA ASP A 52 -8.30 7.15 -0.23
C ASP A 52 -6.85 6.64 -0.11
N ILE A 53 -6.68 5.32 -0.20
CA ILE A 53 -5.36 4.67 -0.10
C ILE A 53 -4.36 5.20 -1.13
N PHE A 54 -4.79 5.46 -2.37
CA PHE A 54 -3.85 5.78 -3.45
C PHE A 54 -3.05 7.07 -3.20
N PRO A 55 -3.69 8.24 -2.98
CA PRO A 55 -2.95 9.46 -2.70
C PRO A 55 -2.19 9.38 -1.36
N ALA A 56 -2.76 8.75 -0.33
CA ALA A 56 -2.12 8.68 0.98
C ALA A 56 -0.89 7.76 0.99
N GLY A 57 -0.96 6.60 0.30
CA GLY A 57 0.17 5.68 0.15
C GLY A 57 1.32 6.25 -0.67
N LEU A 58 1.04 7.12 -1.65
CA LEU A 58 2.07 7.88 -2.38
C LEU A 58 2.72 8.97 -1.52
N ALA A 59 2.00 9.50 -0.53
CA ALA A 59 2.49 10.53 0.37
C ALA A 59 3.33 9.97 1.55
N GLU A 60 3.34 8.65 1.75
CA GLU A 60 4.20 8.02 2.75
C GLU A 60 5.69 8.20 2.40
N PRO A 61 6.54 8.52 3.39
CA PRO A 61 7.97 8.60 3.16
C PRO A 61 8.53 7.19 2.83
N PRO A 62 9.54 7.09 1.94
CA PRO A 62 10.12 5.81 1.59
C PRO A 62 10.70 5.07 2.79
N ILE A 63 10.56 3.74 2.79
CA ILE A 63 11.30 2.89 3.73
C ILE A 63 12.81 2.94 3.46
N LYS A 64 13.64 2.58 4.45
CA LYS A 64 15.10 2.55 4.30
C LYS A 64 15.51 1.61 3.15
N GLY A 65 16.14 2.17 2.12
CA GLY A 65 16.60 1.42 0.95
C GLY A 65 15.51 1.10 -0.09
N GLY A 66 14.30 1.65 0.07
CA GLY A 66 13.20 1.51 -0.88
C GLY A 66 12.75 2.84 -1.47
N LEU A 67 11.85 2.78 -2.45
CA LEU A 67 11.21 3.95 -3.06
C LEU A 67 9.78 4.20 -2.54
N LEU A 68 9.20 3.22 -1.86
CA LEU A 68 7.80 3.24 -1.43
C LEU A 68 7.72 3.33 0.08
N GLY A 69 6.63 3.94 0.56
CA GLY A 69 6.29 3.92 1.96
C GLY A 69 5.81 2.56 2.46
N PRO A 70 5.69 2.40 3.80
CA PRO A 70 5.39 1.12 4.43
C PRO A 70 4.14 0.40 3.88
N THR A 71 3.06 1.12 3.62
CA THR A 71 1.77 0.55 3.19
C THR A 71 1.89 -0.05 1.79
N PHE A 72 2.43 0.73 0.83
CA PHE A 72 2.63 0.25 -0.54
C PHE A 72 3.73 -0.79 -0.67
N SER A 73 4.80 -0.68 0.13
CA SER A 73 5.81 -1.74 0.22
C SER A 73 5.17 -3.08 0.60
N TYR A 74 4.26 -3.10 1.59
CA TYR A 74 3.59 -4.33 1.99
C TYR A 74 2.66 -4.87 0.90
N ILE A 75 1.80 -4.03 0.31
CA ILE A 75 0.87 -4.44 -0.76
C ILE A 75 1.63 -5.07 -1.93
N LEU A 76 2.66 -4.36 -2.43
CA LEU A 76 3.42 -4.85 -3.57
C LEU A 76 4.24 -6.07 -3.23
N ALA A 77 4.90 -6.12 -2.07
CA ALA A 77 5.65 -7.30 -1.65
C ALA A 77 4.74 -8.53 -1.60
N ARG A 78 3.54 -8.40 -1.00
CA ARG A 78 2.55 -9.48 -0.95
C ARG A 78 2.03 -9.86 -2.33
N GLN A 79 1.80 -8.90 -3.22
CA GLN A 79 1.33 -9.17 -4.59
C GLN A 79 2.40 -9.89 -5.42
N PHE A 80 3.64 -9.41 -5.41
CA PHE A 80 4.75 -10.03 -6.13
C PHE A 80 5.10 -11.41 -5.57
N PHE A 81 5.03 -11.59 -4.25
CA PHE A 81 5.16 -12.90 -3.63
C PHE A 81 4.12 -13.88 -4.17
N GLN A 82 2.85 -13.48 -4.19
CA GLN A 82 1.77 -14.34 -4.72
C GLN A 82 1.92 -14.63 -6.21
N ILE A 83 2.33 -13.65 -7.02
CA ILE A 83 2.58 -13.87 -8.46
C ILE A 83 3.71 -14.88 -8.64
N LYS A 84 4.85 -14.68 -7.96
CA LYS A 84 6.01 -15.59 -8.06
C LYS A 84 5.66 -17.02 -7.64
N HIS A 85 4.99 -17.18 -6.49
CA HIS A 85 4.72 -18.51 -5.92
C HIS A 85 3.47 -19.17 -6.50
N GLY A 86 2.52 -18.40 -7.01
CA GLY A 86 1.30 -18.88 -7.66
C GLY A 86 1.51 -19.21 -9.14
N ASP A 87 2.57 -18.70 -9.78
CA ASP A 87 2.87 -18.99 -11.17
C ASP A 87 3.59 -20.34 -11.33
N ARG A 88 2.85 -21.28 -11.92
CA ARG A 88 3.37 -22.62 -12.27
C ARG A 88 4.52 -22.56 -13.28
N PHE A 89 4.62 -21.50 -14.07
CA PHE A 89 5.65 -21.27 -15.08
C PHE A 89 6.70 -20.25 -14.62
N TRP A 90 6.71 -19.85 -13.34
CA TRP A 90 7.77 -19.01 -12.80
C TRP A 90 9.13 -19.67 -13.06
N TYR A 91 10.09 -18.91 -13.60
CA TYR A 91 11.34 -19.49 -14.11
C TYR A 91 12.17 -20.24 -13.06
N GLU A 92 12.08 -19.85 -11.78
CA GLU A 92 12.78 -20.53 -10.67
C GLU A 92 11.99 -21.73 -10.10
N ASN A 93 10.78 -21.99 -10.59
CA ASN A 93 9.95 -23.08 -10.10
C ASN A 93 10.51 -24.42 -10.58
N LYS A 94 11.07 -25.21 -9.64
CA LYS A 94 11.64 -26.54 -9.91
C LYS A 94 10.66 -27.55 -10.49
N LYS A 95 9.35 -27.34 -10.29
CA LYS A 95 8.28 -28.22 -10.79
C LYS A 95 7.59 -27.67 -12.03
N GLN A 96 8.19 -26.69 -12.71
CA GLN A 96 7.56 -26.11 -13.88
C GLN A 96 7.43 -27.15 -15.01
N PRO A 97 6.28 -27.24 -15.69
CA PRO A 97 6.00 -28.28 -16.68
C PRO A 97 6.75 -28.06 -18.01
N LYS A 98 7.25 -26.84 -18.27
CA LYS A 98 7.99 -26.46 -19.48
C LYS A 98 9.15 -25.52 -19.12
N PRO A 99 10.26 -26.03 -18.55
CA PRO A 99 11.38 -25.19 -18.16
C PRO A 99 12.07 -24.56 -19.37
N PHE A 100 12.57 -23.34 -19.17
CA PHE A 100 13.44 -22.69 -20.14
C PHE A 100 14.67 -23.56 -20.39
N THR A 101 15.01 -23.77 -21.65
CA THR A 101 16.25 -24.44 -22.06
C THR A 101 17.42 -23.47 -21.89
N GLN A 102 18.60 -24.00 -21.57
CA GLN A 102 19.85 -23.23 -21.66
C GLN A 102 20.18 -22.86 -23.10
#